data_AF-A0A9W4S7Q9-F1
#
_entry.id   AF-A0A9W4S7Q9-F1
#
_cell.length_a   1.000
_cell.length_b   1.000
_cell.length_c   1.000
_cell.angle_alpha   90.00
_cell.angle_beta   90.00
_cell.angle_gamma   90.00
#
_symmetry.space_group_name_H-M   'P 1'
#
loop_
_entity.id
_entity.type
_entity.pdbx_description
1 polymer ?
#
loop_
_entity_poly.entity_id
_entity_poly.type
_entity_poly.pdbx_seq_one_letter_code
_entity_poly.pdbx_strand_id
1 'polypeptide(L)'
;MPPTIIPKALHPNAKIAFVSPSSRINNLIPTAVARSIALLESIGYSVTAFFINEGEDADLVSTDGEPVVACIRNRLAELRAAFSDSSIDAVFCTIGGSTMTELIPYLVQDTELHELVKRNPKIVVGYSDITVLHWSLHALTGLRTFYGPCPVTELGEAVRSTAASIAAFPDAGKMHSTEGTDDDGYLQDFHLANLLAATSHPDRPFGPVPRSRVYAPLLPPYFLSSSSSSPSQAATAPAPRQ
;
A
#
# COMPACT_ATOMS: atom_id res chain seq x y z
N MET A 1 -16.49 -10.39 -13.03
CA MET A 1 -15.52 -9.39 -12.58
C MET A 1 -15.89 -8.06 -13.23
N PRO A 2 -15.98 -6.95 -12.47
CA PRO A 2 -16.23 -5.62 -13.02
C PRO A 2 -15.15 -5.22 -14.05
N PRO A 3 -15.44 -4.28 -14.96
CA PRO A 3 -14.44 -3.70 -15.84
C PRO A 3 -13.26 -3.15 -15.03
N THR A 4 -12.04 -3.29 -15.55
CA THR A 4 -10.84 -2.78 -14.88
C THR A 4 -10.88 -1.25 -14.79
N ILE A 5 -10.62 -0.72 -13.60
CA ILE A 5 -10.43 0.71 -13.33
C ILE A 5 -8.98 0.93 -12.94
N ILE A 6 -8.31 1.85 -13.63
CA ILE A 6 -6.94 2.27 -13.34
C ILE A 6 -7.03 3.68 -12.73
N PRO A 7 -6.48 3.92 -11.54
CA PRO A 7 -6.48 5.26 -10.96
C PRO A 7 -5.59 6.20 -11.78
N LYS A 8 -5.80 7.51 -11.61
CA LYS A 8 -4.92 8.52 -12.24
C LYS A 8 -3.50 8.40 -11.68
N ALA A 9 -2.52 8.74 -12.51
CA ALA A 9 -1.13 8.82 -12.07
C ALA A 9 -0.98 9.83 -10.92
N LEU A 10 -0.14 9.50 -9.95
CA LEU A 10 0.20 10.39 -8.84
C LEU A 10 0.96 11.59 -9.41
N HIS A 11 0.51 12.79 -9.09
CA HIS A 11 1.12 14.02 -9.58
C HIS A 11 1.94 14.70 -8.48
N PRO A 12 2.89 15.57 -8.84
CA PRO A 12 3.60 16.38 -7.85
C PRO A 12 2.62 17.17 -6.97
N ASN A 13 2.89 17.24 -5.67
CA ASN A 13 2.02 17.89 -4.68
C ASN A 13 0.65 17.24 -4.44
N ALA A 14 0.47 15.99 -4.90
CA ALA A 14 -0.72 15.21 -4.61
C ALA A 14 -0.99 15.08 -3.10
N LYS A 15 -2.27 14.90 -2.75
CA LYS A 15 -2.70 14.70 -1.37
C LYS A 15 -2.91 13.22 -1.08
N ILE A 16 -2.31 12.73 0.00
CA ILE A 16 -2.32 11.32 0.40
C ILE A 16 -3.15 11.18 1.67
N ALA A 17 -4.17 10.32 1.62
CA ALA A 17 -4.94 9.90 2.79
C ALA A 17 -4.24 8.74 3.50
N PHE A 18 -4.12 8.80 4.82
CA PHE A 18 -3.82 7.61 5.64
C PHE A 18 -5.12 7.03 6.20
N VAL A 19 -5.29 5.71 6.11
CA VAL A 19 -6.44 4.97 6.66
C VAL A 19 -5.95 3.70 7.35
N SER A 20 -6.69 3.19 8.34
CA SER A 20 -6.24 2.04 9.15
C SER A 20 -7.25 0.88 9.11
N PRO A 21 -7.40 0.19 7.96
CA PRO A 21 -8.45 -0.81 7.76
C PRO A 21 -8.13 -2.18 8.41
N SER A 22 -6.88 -2.40 8.84
CA SER A 22 -6.47 -3.59 9.60
C SER A 22 -6.13 -3.21 11.04
N SER A 23 -4.88 -3.37 11.49
CA SER A 23 -4.45 -2.96 12.83
C SER A 23 -4.55 -1.44 13.01
N ARG A 24 -5.10 -1.03 14.15
CA ARG A 24 -5.42 0.37 14.48
C ARG A 24 -4.50 0.93 15.55
N ILE A 25 -3.20 0.89 15.28
CA ILE A 25 -2.16 1.20 16.29
C ILE A 25 -1.68 2.66 16.26
N ASN A 26 -2.36 3.55 15.53
CA ASN A 26 -1.92 4.93 15.32
C ASN A 26 -1.66 5.67 16.64
N ASN A 27 -2.52 5.48 17.65
CA ASN A 27 -2.38 6.09 18.97
C ASN A 27 -1.33 5.40 19.85
N LEU A 28 -0.99 4.14 19.56
CA LEU A 28 0.05 3.39 20.30
C LEU A 28 1.46 3.75 19.83
N ILE A 29 1.61 4.13 18.57
CA ILE A 29 2.90 4.48 17.95
C ILE A 29 2.82 5.81 17.16
N PRO A 30 2.39 6.91 17.81
CA PRO A 30 2.15 8.19 17.14
C PRO A 30 3.41 8.76 16.49
N THR A 31 4.60 8.45 17.04
CA THR A 31 5.87 8.91 16.49
C THR A 31 6.17 8.31 15.11
N ALA A 32 5.81 7.06 14.85
CA ALA A 32 6.01 6.44 13.54
C ALA A 32 5.07 7.05 12.49
N VAL A 33 3.82 7.31 12.87
CA VAL A 33 2.85 8.03 12.02
C VAL A 33 3.35 9.44 11.71
N ALA A 34 3.84 10.18 12.72
CA ALA A 34 4.38 11.52 12.52
C ALA A 34 5.62 11.53 11.59
N ARG A 35 6.52 10.55 11.72
CA ARG A 35 7.68 10.41 10.83
C ARG A 35 7.27 10.15 9.38
N SER A 36 6.31 9.25 9.16
CA SER A 36 5.85 8.94 7.80
C SER A 36 5.14 10.11 7.13
N ILE A 37 4.38 10.91 7.89
CA ILE A 37 3.82 12.19 7.41
C ILE A 37 4.95 13.14 7.01
N ALA A 38 5.90 13.38 7.91
CA ALA A 38 7.02 14.30 7.67
C ALA A 38 7.86 13.87 6.46
N LEU A 39 8.06 12.56 6.24
CA LEU A 39 8.76 12.04 5.09
C LEU A 39 8.04 12.39 3.78
N LEU A 40 6.74 12.09 3.68
CA LEU A 40 5.94 12.38 2.48
C LEU A 40 5.84 13.89 2.22
N GLU A 41 5.72 14.69 3.27
CA GLU A 41 5.75 16.17 3.17
C GLU A 41 7.10 16.70 2.70
N SER A 42 8.21 16.11 3.16
CA SER A 42 9.56 16.51 2.75
C SER A 42 9.84 16.26 1.26
N ILE A 43 9.12 15.32 0.63
CA ILE A 43 9.21 15.03 -0.81
C ILE A 43 8.09 15.71 -1.62
N GLY A 44 7.33 16.60 -0.99
CA GLY A 44 6.40 17.50 -1.65
C GLY A 44 4.94 17.08 -1.66
N TYR A 45 4.54 15.98 -1.01
CA TYR A 45 3.13 15.62 -0.87
C TYR A 45 2.48 16.32 0.32
N SER A 46 1.15 16.32 0.38
CA SER A 46 0.42 16.67 1.61
C SER A 46 -0.28 15.43 2.16
N VAL A 47 -0.34 15.28 3.48
CA VAL A 47 -0.93 14.09 4.11
C VAL A 47 -2.12 14.46 4.98
N THR A 48 -3.17 13.64 4.95
CA THR A 48 -4.31 13.74 5.87
C THR A 48 -4.62 12.36 6.41
N ALA A 49 -4.65 12.20 7.74
CA ALA A 49 -4.99 10.93 8.36
C ALA A 49 -6.48 10.88 8.72
N PHE A 50 -7.18 9.86 8.23
CA PHE A 50 -8.50 9.47 8.70
C PHE A 50 -8.33 8.38 9.76
N PHE A 51 -8.62 8.72 11.01
CA PHE A 51 -8.52 7.79 12.13
C PHE A 51 -9.58 8.14 13.19
N ILE A 52 -10.60 7.28 13.32
CA ILE A 52 -11.72 7.40 14.24
C ILE A 52 -11.60 6.29 15.29
N ASN A 53 -11.25 6.61 16.54
CA ASN A 53 -11.12 5.61 17.61
C ASN A 53 -12.31 5.60 18.59
N GLU A 54 -13.39 6.31 18.26
CA GLU A 54 -14.58 6.41 19.12
C GLU A 54 -15.26 5.03 19.28
N GLY A 55 -15.42 4.60 20.53
CA GLY A 55 -16.07 3.33 20.87
C GLY A 55 -15.21 2.08 20.67
N GLU A 56 -13.90 2.22 20.37
CA GLU A 56 -12.97 1.10 20.17
C GLU A 56 -12.26 0.65 21.47
N ASP A 57 -12.48 1.32 22.60
CA ASP A 57 -11.79 1.05 23.87
C ASP A 57 -12.11 -0.37 24.40
N ALA A 58 -11.05 -1.18 24.50
CA ALA A 58 -11.08 -2.57 24.96
C ALA A 58 -11.11 -2.73 26.50
N ASP A 59 -11.07 -1.63 27.27
CA ASP A 59 -11.17 -1.66 28.74
C ASP A 59 -12.57 -2.07 29.24
N LEU A 60 -13.53 -2.18 28.33
CA LEU A 60 -14.79 -2.84 28.58
C LEU A 60 -14.77 -4.17 27.84
N VAL A 61 -14.59 -5.25 28.58
CA VAL A 61 -15.06 -6.58 28.20
C VAL A 61 -16.57 -6.46 28.02
N SER A 62 -16.99 -5.98 26.86
CA SER A 62 -18.37 -5.98 26.41
C SER A 62 -18.67 -7.42 26.01
N THR A 63 -19.61 -8.03 26.73
CA THR A 63 -20.18 -9.35 26.41
C THR A 63 -20.88 -9.39 25.05
N ASP A 64 -21.02 -8.23 24.40
CA ASP A 64 -21.97 -8.02 23.30
C ASP A 64 -21.25 -7.71 21.96
N GLY A 65 -19.90 -7.64 21.96
CA GLY A 65 -19.11 -7.42 20.73
C GLY A 65 -19.11 -5.98 20.19
N GLU A 66 -19.72 -5.04 20.92
CA GLU A 66 -19.87 -3.63 20.51
C GLU A 66 -18.57 -2.92 20.11
N PRO A 67 -17.42 -3.11 20.81
CA PRO A 67 -16.16 -2.49 20.40
C PRO A 67 -15.68 -2.94 19.02
N VAL A 68 -15.92 -4.21 18.66
CA VAL A 68 -15.58 -4.76 17.34
C VAL A 68 -16.47 -4.14 16.26
N VAL A 69 -17.77 -4.00 16.53
CA VAL A 69 -18.72 -3.36 15.60
C VAL A 69 -18.39 -1.88 15.40
N ALA A 70 -18.05 -1.16 16.46
CA ALA A 70 -17.58 0.23 16.38
C ALA A 70 -16.30 0.33 15.52
N CYS A 71 -15.33 -0.54 15.76
CA CYS A 71 -14.09 -0.63 14.97
C CYS A 71 -14.36 -0.92 13.49
N ILE A 72 -15.26 -1.85 13.16
CA ILE A 72 -15.66 -2.13 11.77
C ILE A 72 -16.28 -0.88 11.13
N ARG A 73 -17.23 -0.24 11.83
CA ARG A 73 -17.91 0.97 11.34
C ARG A 73 -16.92 2.12 11.09
N ASN A 74 -15.99 2.34 12.01
CA ASN A 74 -14.97 3.39 11.92
C ASN A 74 -14.05 3.16 10.72
N ARG A 75 -13.56 1.92 10.53
CA ARG A 75 -12.74 1.54 9.38
C ARG A 75 -13.45 1.77 8.04
N LEU A 76 -14.74 1.41 7.94
CA LEU A 76 -15.54 1.68 6.73
C LEU A 76 -15.75 3.18 6.51
N ALA A 77 -16.01 3.95 7.57
CA ALA A 77 -16.19 5.38 7.51
C ALA A 77 -14.91 6.09 7.03
N GLU A 78 -13.74 5.67 7.50
CA GLU A 78 -12.44 6.18 7.04
C GLU A 78 -12.20 5.91 5.56
N LEU A 79 -12.48 4.70 5.09
CA LEU A 79 -12.39 4.36 3.67
C LEU A 79 -13.34 5.22 2.83
N ARG A 80 -14.60 5.36 3.24
CA ARG A 80 -15.59 6.20 2.54
C ARG A 80 -15.16 7.67 2.54
N ALA A 81 -14.64 8.19 3.64
CA ALA A 81 -14.15 9.57 3.74
C ALA A 81 -12.97 9.80 2.78
N ALA A 82 -12.02 8.87 2.74
CA ALA A 82 -10.89 8.95 1.82
C ALA A 82 -11.33 8.92 0.35
N PHE A 83 -12.32 8.10 -0.02
CA PHE A 83 -12.84 8.03 -1.39
C PHE A 83 -13.85 9.13 -1.76
N SER A 84 -14.54 9.74 -0.79
CA SER A 84 -15.48 10.83 -1.05
C SER A 84 -14.80 12.19 -1.21
N ASP A 85 -13.64 12.39 -0.57
CA ASP A 85 -12.83 13.60 -0.75
C ASP A 85 -12.16 13.59 -2.14
N SER A 86 -12.60 14.47 -3.02
CA SER A 86 -12.03 14.64 -4.37
C SER A 86 -10.66 15.31 -4.37
N SER A 87 -10.22 15.90 -3.25
CA SER A 87 -8.88 16.45 -3.09
C SER A 87 -7.82 15.40 -2.78
N ILE A 88 -8.21 14.17 -2.36
CA ILE A 88 -7.28 13.07 -2.12
C ILE A 88 -6.93 12.39 -3.44
N ASP A 89 -5.66 12.07 -3.68
CA ASP A 89 -5.20 11.39 -4.89
C ASP A 89 -4.82 9.94 -4.64
N ALA A 90 -4.34 9.64 -3.42
CA ALA A 90 -3.93 8.32 -3.00
C ALA A 90 -4.36 8.00 -1.57
N VAL A 91 -4.52 6.71 -1.28
CA VAL A 91 -4.88 6.16 0.02
C VAL A 91 -3.79 5.16 0.43
N PHE A 92 -3.06 5.48 1.49
CA PHE A 92 -2.03 4.61 2.05
C PHE A 92 -2.59 3.96 3.32
N CYS A 93 -2.61 2.63 3.33
CA CYS A 93 -3.04 1.87 4.51
C CYS A 93 -1.91 1.90 5.54
N THR A 94 -2.17 2.40 6.74
CA THR A 94 -1.16 2.71 7.77
C THR A 94 -0.28 1.52 8.13
N ILE A 95 -0.88 0.34 8.24
CA ILE A 95 -0.20 -0.94 8.48
C ILE A 95 -1.14 -2.11 8.09
N GLY A 96 -0.57 -3.31 7.87
CA GLY A 96 -1.33 -4.56 7.86
C GLY A 96 -1.81 -4.98 9.26
N GLY A 97 -2.01 -6.28 9.49
CA GLY A 97 -2.54 -6.78 10.75
C GLY A 97 -3.17 -8.16 10.63
N SER A 98 -4.32 -8.37 11.26
CA SER A 98 -5.03 -9.65 11.26
C SER A 98 -6.56 -9.51 11.28
N THR A 99 -7.09 -8.33 10.98
CA THR A 99 -8.50 -7.96 11.20
C THR A 99 -9.22 -7.55 9.92
N MET A 100 -8.58 -7.58 8.75
CA MET A 100 -9.24 -7.24 7.48
C MET A 100 -10.37 -8.21 7.12
N THR A 101 -10.28 -9.47 7.55
CA THR A 101 -11.31 -10.48 7.29
C THR A 101 -12.66 -10.10 7.93
N GLU A 102 -12.65 -9.35 9.03
CA GLU A 102 -13.83 -8.80 9.70
C GLU A 102 -14.60 -7.81 8.80
N LEU A 103 -13.89 -7.08 7.92
CA LEU A 103 -14.50 -6.10 7.02
C LEU A 103 -15.16 -6.73 5.80
N ILE A 104 -14.82 -7.97 5.42
CA ILE A 104 -15.27 -8.59 4.16
C ILE A 104 -16.79 -8.55 4.01
N PRO A 105 -17.61 -9.02 4.98
CA PRO A 105 -19.06 -9.03 4.80
C PRO A 105 -19.63 -7.63 4.58
N TYR A 106 -19.04 -6.62 5.21
CA TYR A 106 -19.47 -5.24 5.12
C TYR A 106 -19.03 -4.59 3.82
N LEU A 107 -17.78 -4.80 3.39
CA LEU A 107 -17.29 -4.35 2.09
C LEU A 107 -18.17 -4.90 0.95
N VAL A 108 -18.50 -6.20 0.98
CA VAL A 108 -19.37 -6.81 -0.04
C VAL A 108 -20.75 -6.15 -0.10
N GLN A 109 -21.29 -5.71 1.04
CA GLN A 109 -22.61 -5.07 1.13
C GLN A 109 -22.57 -3.55 0.91
N ASP A 110 -21.38 -2.94 0.92
CA ASP A 110 -21.19 -1.48 0.89
C ASP A 110 -21.25 -0.91 -0.53
N THR A 111 -22.46 -0.86 -1.08
CA THR A 111 -22.72 -0.31 -2.42
C THR A 111 -22.33 1.16 -2.54
N GLU A 112 -22.40 1.93 -1.45
CA GLU A 112 -21.98 3.33 -1.41
C GLU A 112 -20.47 3.45 -1.64
N LEU A 113 -19.66 2.70 -0.90
CA LEU A 113 -18.21 2.68 -1.10
C LEU A 113 -17.85 2.22 -2.51
N HIS A 114 -18.54 1.22 -3.05
CA HIS A 114 -18.32 0.77 -4.43
C HIS A 114 -18.52 1.90 -5.45
N GLU A 115 -19.60 2.67 -5.31
CA GLU A 115 -19.88 3.79 -6.22
C GLU A 115 -18.95 4.99 -5.98
N LEU A 116 -18.47 5.20 -4.76
CA LEU A 116 -17.41 6.19 -4.49
C LEU A 116 -16.11 5.81 -5.19
N VAL A 117 -15.67 4.56 -5.06
CA VAL A 117 -14.45 4.04 -5.70
C VAL A 117 -14.52 4.14 -7.22
N LYS A 118 -15.66 3.79 -7.83
CA LYS A 118 -15.83 3.87 -9.30
C LYS A 118 -15.82 5.31 -9.80
N ARG A 119 -16.46 6.24 -9.08
CA ARG A 119 -16.55 7.66 -9.48
C ARG A 119 -15.26 8.42 -9.21
N ASN A 120 -14.52 8.02 -8.20
CA ASN A 120 -13.32 8.69 -7.71
C ASN A 120 -12.21 7.66 -7.48
N PRO A 121 -11.69 7.01 -8.55
CA PRO A 121 -10.67 5.98 -8.39
C PRO A 121 -9.35 6.61 -7.96
N LYS A 122 -8.78 6.07 -6.88
CA LYS A 122 -7.56 6.56 -6.23
C LYS A 122 -6.51 5.46 -6.21
N ILE A 123 -5.24 5.85 -6.15
CA ILE A 123 -4.17 4.92 -5.85
C ILE A 123 -4.40 4.38 -4.44
N VAL A 124 -4.40 3.06 -4.26
CA VAL A 124 -4.47 2.43 -2.93
C VAL A 124 -3.21 1.62 -2.71
N VAL A 125 -2.52 1.86 -1.59
CA VAL A 125 -1.24 1.23 -1.25
C VAL A 125 -1.32 0.53 0.11
N GLY A 126 -0.74 -0.66 0.17
CA GLY A 126 -0.41 -1.34 1.41
C GLY A 126 0.01 -2.78 1.15
N TYR A 127 0.38 -3.52 2.19
CA TYR A 127 0.82 -4.91 2.09
C TYR A 127 0.29 -5.77 3.24
N SER A 128 0.65 -7.06 3.24
CA SER A 128 0.26 -8.02 4.29
C SER A 128 -1.27 -8.20 4.33
N ASP A 129 -1.92 -8.05 5.48
CA ASP A 129 -3.38 -8.19 5.66
C ASP A 129 -4.20 -7.29 4.72
N ILE A 130 -3.62 -6.16 4.27
CA ILE A 130 -4.22 -5.27 3.25
C ILE A 130 -4.43 -5.98 1.90
N THR A 131 -3.82 -7.14 1.68
CA THR A 131 -4.14 -8.04 0.55
C THR A 131 -5.64 -8.28 0.44
N VAL A 132 -6.34 -8.47 1.55
CA VAL A 132 -7.80 -8.64 1.54
C VAL A 132 -8.48 -7.42 0.95
N LEU A 133 -8.06 -6.21 1.32
CA LEU A 133 -8.61 -4.96 0.79
C LEU A 133 -8.34 -4.83 -0.72
N HIS A 134 -7.12 -5.15 -1.16
CA HIS A 134 -6.74 -5.15 -2.58
C HIS A 134 -7.66 -6.06 -3.40
N TRP A 135 -7.88 -7.28 -2.91
CA TRP A 135 -8.79 -8.23 -3.56
C TRP A 135 -10.24 -7.76 -3.53
N SER A 136 -10.73 -7.25 -2.40
CA SER A 136 -12.10 -6.74 -2.28
C SER A 136 -12.34 -5.57 -3.23
N LEU A 137 -11.47 -4.57 -3.25
CA LEU A 137 -11.59 -3.42 -4.16
C LEU A 137 -11.57 -3.88 -5.62
N HIS A 138 -10.65 -4.77 -5.99
CA HIS A 138 -10.58 -5.28 -7.35
C HIS A 138 -11.82 -6.10 -7.74
N ALA A 139 -12.23 -7.04 -6.91
CA ALA A 139 -13.35 -7.94 -7.20
C ALA A 139 -14.71 -7.20 -7.24
N LEU A 140 -14.89 -6.21 -6.36
CA LEU A 140 -16.16 -5.50 -6.20
C LEU A 140 -16.30 -4.28 -7.11
N THR A 141 -15.19 -3.61 -7.44
CA THR A 141 -15.22 -2.34 -8.20
C THR A 141 -14.43 -2.39 -9.50
N GLY A 142 -13.47 -3.31 -9.64
CA GLY A 142 -12.53 -3.37 -10.75
C GLY A 142 -11.28 -2.51 -10.56
N LEU A 143 -11.16 -1.75 -9.46
CA LEU A 143 -10.00 -0.91 -9.16
C LEU A 143 -8.72 -1.74 -9.08
N ARG A 144 -7.67 -1.31 -9.80
CA ARG A 144 -6.31 -1.80 -9.60
C ARG A 144 -5.63 -1.00 -8.50
N THR A 145 -4.99 -1.73 -7.60
CA THR A 145 -4.29 -1.19 -6.44
C THR A 145 -2.82 -1.63 -6.45
N PHE A 146 -2.03 -1.11 -5.52
CA PHE A 146 -0.59 -1.31 -5.48
C PHE A 146 -0.21 -2.00 -4.18
N TYR A 147 0.48 -3.13 -4.29
CA TYR A 147 1.11 -3.78 -3.15
C TYR A 147 2.43 -3.07 -2.86
N GLY A 148 2.57 -2.45 -1.69
CA GLY A 148 3.68 -1.53 -1.42
C GLY A 148 3.86 -1.18 0.06
N PRO A 149 4.89 -0.38 0.38
CA PRO A 149 5.25 -0.03 1.75
C PRO A 149 4.13 0.70 2.48
N CYS A 150 4.02 0.47 3.79
CA CYS A 150 3.04 1.11 4.66
C CYS A 150 3.67 2.25 5.48
N PRO A 151 2.87 3.28 5.85
CA PRO A 151 3.28 4.39 6.69
C PRO A 151 4.01 4.00 7.97
N VAL A 152 3.49 3.06 8.76
CA VAL A 152 4.07 2.74 10.08
C VAL A 152 5.40 2.00 9.98
N THR A 153 5.47 1.01 9.09
CA THR A 153 6.54 0.00 9.06
C THR A 153 7.74 0.47 8.25
N GLU A 154 7.53 0.99 7.04
CA GLU A 154 8.64 1.39 6.16
C GLU A 154 8.87 2.91 6.16
N LEU A 155 7.81 3.72 6.12
CA LEU A 155 7.99 5.19 6.05
C LEU A 155 8.21 5.80 7.44
N GLY A 156 7.77 5.10 8.47
CA GLY A 156 7.77 5.53 9.86
C GLY A 156 8.92 4.97 10.65
N GLU A 157 9.85 4.24 10.05
CA GLU A 157 11.03 3.69 10.75
C GLU A 157 11.97 4.81 11.21
N ALA A 158 12.76 4.57 12.27
CA ALA A 158 13.67 5.58 12.81
C ALA A 158 14.97 5.71 12.00
N VAL A 159 15.30 4.69 11.20
CA VAL A 159 16.45 4.71 10.29
C VAL A 159 16.11 5.64 9.12
N ARG A 160 17.07 6.48 8.72
CA ARG A 160 16.87 7.76 8.04
C ARG A 160 16.40 7.62 6.58
N SER A 161 15.13 7.30 6.36
CA SER A 161 14.47 7.62 5.10
C SER A 161 14.43 9.14 4.95
N THR A 162 15.09 9.67 3.91
CA THR A 162 15.16 11.11 3.64
C THR A 162 14.76 11.39 2.20
N ALA A 163 14.30 12.60 1.92
CA ALA A 163 14.08 13.03 0.54
C ALA A 163 15.31 12.79 -0.36
N ALA A 164 16.52 12.99 0.18
CA ALA A 164 17.77 12.78 -0.54
C ALA A 164 18.05 11.30 -0.85
N SER A 165 17.80 10.40 0.11
CA SER A 165 18.00 8.96 -0.09
C SER A 165 16.96 8.39 -1.05
N ILE A 166 15.69 8.78 -0.94
CA ILE A 166 14.65 8.43 -1.92
C ILE A 166 15.02 8.93 -3.33
N ALA A 167 15.48 10.19 -3.44
CA ALA A 167 15.90 10.79 -4.70
C ALA A 167 17.19 10.21 -5.29
N ALA A 168 17.90 9.32 -4.58
CA ALA A 168 19.05 8.60 -5.12
C ALA A 168 18.65 7.39 -5.98
N PHE A 169 17.38 6.94 -5.91
CA PHE A 169 16.84 5.79 -6.65
C PHE A 169 16.07 6.04 -7.97
N PRO A 170 15.88 7.26 -8.52
CA PRO A 170 15.11 7.47 -9.75
C PRO A 170 15.78 6.89 -11.00
N ASP A 171 17.06 6.51 -10.90
CA ASP A 171 17.76 5.66 -11.85
C ASP A 171 18.04 4.30 -11.19
N ALA A 172 17.12 3.35 -11.36
CA ALA A 172 17.18 1.99 -10.80
C ALA A 172 18.52 1.23 -11.07
N GLY A 173 19.39 1.74 -11.94
CA GLY A 173 20.67 1.15 -12.30
C GLY A 173 21.87 1.47 -11.38
N LYS A 174 21.76 2.31 -10.35
CA LYS A 174 22.91 2.69 -9.49
C LYS A 174 22.80 2.17 -8.06
N MET A 175 22.61 0.86 -7.90
CA MET A 175 22.85 0.22 -6.61
C MET A 175 24.36 0.15 -6.36
N HIS A 176 24.92 1.15 -5.64
CA HIS A 176 26.26 0.99 -5.09
C HIS A 176 26.15 0.11 -3.86
N SER A 177 26.58 -1.15 -3.98
CA SER A 177 26.95 -1.93 -2.80
C SER A 177 28.19 -1.28 -2.22
N THR A 178 28.04 -0.36 -1.27
CA THR A 178 29.14 -0.07 -0.34
C THR A 178 29.34 -1.33 0.49
N GLU A 179 30.45 -2.03 0.26
CA GLU A 179 30.86 -3.15 1.09
C GLU A 179 30.83 -2.72 2.57
N GLY A 180 30.00 -3.36 3.38
CA GLY A 180 30.23 -3.42 4.83
C GLY A 180 29.16 -2.90 5.79
N THR A 181 28.00 -2.38 5.34
CA THR A 181 26.90 -2.06 6.27
C THR A 181 25.56 -2.47 5.67
N ASP A 182 24.95 -3.52 6.20
CA ASP A 182 23.54 -3.86 5.99
C ASP A 182 22.69 -2.76 6.65
N ASP A 183 22.50 -1.63 5.96
CA ASP A 183 21.62 -0.55 6.41
C ASP A 183 20.22 -0.77 5.82
N ASP A 184 19.33 -1.36 6.62
CA ASP A 184 17.94 -1.64 6.25
C ASP A 184 17.16 -0.39 5.80
N GLY A 185 17.62 0.82 6.19
CA GLY A 185 17.04 2.09 5.71
C GLY A 185 17.11 2.25 4.20
N TYR A 186 18.17 1.72 3.57
CA TYR A 186 18.35 1.74 2.11
C TYR A 186 17.25 0.94 1.38
N LEU A 187 16.77 -0.14 1.98
CA LEU A 187 15.74 -0.99 1.38
C LEU A 187 14.34 -0.36 1.43
N GLN A 188 14.03 0.33 2.53
CA GLN A 188 12.77 1.04 2.69
C GLN A 188 12.64 2.21 1.72
N ASP A 189 13.72 2.99 1.56
CA ASP A 189 13.79 4.07 0.56
C ASP A 189 13.66 3.54 -0.86
N PHE A 190 14.31 2.40 -1.16
CA PHE A 190 14.17 1.73 -2.44
C PHE A 190 12.71 1.32 -2.72
N HIS A 191 11.99 0.78 -1.74
CA HIS A 191 10.58 0.41 -1.90
C HIS A 191 9.70 1.62 -2.17
N LEU A 192 9.87 2.71 -1.40
CA LEU A 192 9.09 3.93 -1.59
C LEU A 192 9.40 4.60 -2.94
N ALA A 193 10.67 4.71 -3.32
CA ALA A 193 11.06 5.28 -4.60
C ALA A 193 10.43 4.52 -5.78
N ASN A 194 10.44 3.19 -5.72
CA ASN A 194 9.80 2.37 -6.76
C ASN A 194 8.28 2.53 -6.75
N LEU A 195 7.64 2.56 -5.59
CA LEU A 195 6.20 2.84 -5.51
C LEU A 195 5.85 4.18 -6.18
N LEU A 196 6.59 5.25 -5.86
CA LEU A 196 6.36 6.58 -6.42
C LEU A 196 6.60 6.61 -7.92
N ALA A 197 7.64 5.93 -8.41
CA ALA A 197 7.89 5.83 -9.85
C ALA A 197 6.76 5.06 -10.59
N ALA A 198 6.27 3.94 -10.03
CA ALA A 198 5.15 3.18 -10.61
C ALA A 198 3.87 4.02 -10.68
N THR A 199 3.59 4.75 -9.61
CA THR A 199 2.32 5.48 -9.47
C THR A 199 2.34 6.80 -10.21
N SER A 200 3.49 7.45 -10.36
CA SER A 200 3.62 8.75 -11.05
C SER A 200 3.91 8.61 -12.54
N HIS A 201 4.54 7.52 -12.97
CA HIS A 201 4.92 7.29 -14.36
C HIS A 201 4.52 5.87 -14.83
N PRO A 202 3.21 5.57 -14.90
CA PRO A 202 2.73 4.22 -15.23
C PRO A 202 3.15 3.72 -16.62
N ASP A 203 3.45 4.63 -17.55
CA ASP A 203 3.90 4.30 -18.90
C ASP A 203 5.43 4.13 -19.01
N ARG A 204 6.18 4.44 -17.95
CA ARG A 204 7.63 4.33 -17.92
C ARG A 204 8.03 3.00 -17.25
N PRO A 205 8.66 2.07 -17.97
CA PRO A 205 9.22 0.88 -17.34
C PRO A 205 10.30 1.28 -16.33
N PHE A 206 10.37 0.56 -15.21
CA PHE A 206 11.33 0.79 -14.11
C PHE A 206 12.81 0.71 -14.49
N GLY A 207 13.13 0.28 -15.71
CA GLY A 207 14.50 0.00 -16.12
C GLY A 207 15.07 -1.23 -15.40
N PRO A 208 16.40 -1.35 -15.31
CA PRO A 208 17.04 -2.47 -14.64
C PRO A 208 16.81 -2.37 -13.12
N VAL A 209 15.90 -3.17 -12.58
CA VAL A 209 15.67 -3.26 -11.13
C VAL A 209 16.77 -4.13 -10.51
N PRO A 210 17.54 -3.62 -9.52
CA PRO A 210 18.56 -4.40 -8.84
C PRO A 210 17.94 -5.63 -8.18
N ARG A 211 18.61 -6.78 -8.28
CA ARG A 211 18.11 -8.04 -7.72
C ARG A 211 18.96 -8.50 -6.57
N SER A 212 18.29 -9.09 -5.59
CA SER A 212 18.99 -9.89 -4.59
C SER A 212 19.72 -11.03 -5.29
N ARG A 213 21.05 -11.02 -5.18
CA ARG A 213 21.91 -12.13 -5.63
C ARG A 213 21.65 -13.42 -4.85
N VAL A 214 20.95 -13.33 -3.71
CA VAL A 214 20.61 -14.43 -2.82
C VAL A 214 19.22 -14.99 -3.13
N TYR A 215 18.20 -14.13 -3.19
CA TYR A 215 16.80 -14.56 -3.26
C TYR A 215 16.21 -14.60 -4.68
N ALA A 216 16.80 -13.91 -5.67
CA ALA A 216 16.29 -13.89 -7.04
C ALA A 216 17.42 -13.90 -8.11
N PRO A 217 18.27 -14.95 -8.14
CA PRO A 217 19.47 -14.98 -8.99
C PRO A 217 19.18 -15.15 -10.50
N LEU A 218 17.96 -15.56 -10.89
CA LEU A 218 17.62 -15.87 -12.28
C LEU A 218 16.48 -14.97 -12.81
N LEU A 219 16.62 -14.55 -14.07
CA LEU A 219 15.66 -13.70 -14.77
C LEU A 219 14.89 -14.52 -15.81
N PRO A 220 13.58 -14.73 -15.63
CA PRO A 220 12.76 -15.26 -16.70
C PRO A 220 12.82 -14.33 -17.92
N PRO A 221 12.93 -14.87 -19.16
CA PRO A 221 13.09 -14.05 -20.38
C PRO A 221 12.00 -12.98 -20.58
N TYR A 222 10.83 -13.15 -19.96
CA TYR A 222 9.71 -12.24 -20.12
C TYR A 222 9.92 -10.84 -19.53
N PHE A 223 10.82 -10.69 -18.55
CA PHE A 223 11.11 -9.38 -17.95
C PHE A 223 12.09 -8.53 -18.77
N LEU A 224 12.67 -9.08 -19.84
CA LEU A 224 13.69 -8.40 -20.65
C LEU A 224 13.15 -7.86 -21.98
N SER A 225 12.01 -8.38 -22.45
CA SER A 225 11.50 -8.05 -23.78
C SER A 225 10.12 -7.40 -23.69
N SER A 226 9.99 -6.20 -24.27
CA SER A 226 8.70 -5.52 -24.44
C SER A 226 7.74 -6.25 -25.38
N SER A 227 8.24 -7.22 -26.17
CA SER A 227 7.43 -8.09 -27.04
C SER A 227 7.13 -9.46 -26.43
N SER A 228 7.53 -9.70 -25.18
CA SER A 228 7.27 -10.96 -24.50
C SER A 228 5.76 -11.17 -24.27
N SER A 229 5.19 -12.17 -24.92
CA SER A 229 3.91 -12.74 -24.50
C SER A 229 4.06 -13.54 -23.20
N SER A 230 2.95 -13.80 -22.50
CA SER A 230 2.86 -14.60 -21.28
C SER A 230 3.71 -15.89 -21.35
N PRO A 231 4.23 -16.39 -20.21
CA PRO A 231 5.03 -17.61 -20.20
C PRO A 231 4.30 -18.73 -20.93
N SER A 232 4.96 -19.38 -21.90
CA SER A 232 4.42 -20.59 -22.51
C SER A 232 4.40 -21.68 -21.45
N GLN A 233 3.20 -21.94 -20.92
CA GLN A 233 2.89 -22.91 -19.88
C GLN A 233 3.53 -22.62 -18.51
N ALA A 234 2.66 -22.46 -17.50
CA ALA A 234 3.09 -22.60 -16.11
C ALA A 234 3.79 -23.95 -15.98
N ALA A 235 5.00 -23.95 -15.40
CA ALA A 235 5.67 -25.19 -15.03
C ALA A 235 4.68 -26.03 -14.22
N THR A 236 4.36 -27.22 -14.71
CA THR A 236 3.50 -28.16 -14.00
C THR A 236 4.11 -28.41 -12.63
N ALA A 237 3.33 -28.15 -11.57
CA ALA A 237 3.75 -28.46 -10.22
C ALA A 237 4.19 -29.93 -10.16
N PRO A 238 5.34 -30.25 -9.54
CA PRO A 238 5.75 -31.64 -9.38
C PRO A 238 4.63 -32.40 -8.65
N ALA A 239 4.30 -33.59 -9.15
CA ALA A 239 3.28 -34.43 -8.54
C ALA A 239 3.63 -34.68 -7.05
N PRO A 240 2.61 -34.70 -6.15
CA PRO A 240 2.86 -34.97 -4.74
C PRO A 240 3.60 -36.31 -4.62
N ARG A 241 4.67 -36.32 -3.84
CA ARG A 241 5.37 -37.57 -3.51
C ARG A 241 4.38 -38.46 -2.75
N GLN A 242 4.15 -39.65 -3.27
CA GLN A 242 3.41 -40.72 -2.59
C GLN A 242 4.19 -41.20 -1.36
#